data_AF-A0A1F4R0L6-F1
#
_entry.id   AF-A0A1F4R0L6-F1
#
_cell.length_a   1.000
_cell.length_b   1.000
_cell.length_c   1.000
_cell.angle_alpha   90.00
_cell.angle_beta   90.00
_cell.angle_gamma   90.00
#
_symmetry.space_group_name_H-M   'P 1'
#
loop_
_entity.id
_entity.type
_entity.pdbx_description
1 polymer ?
#
loop_
_entity_poly.entity_id
_entity_poly.type
_entity_poly.pdbx_seq_one_letter_code
_entity_poly.pdbx_strand_id
1 'polypeptide(L)'
;MAFIQPNIAERIKIDSADMAQFNERKHSGHTEPHHLRRLDWRFLLPEPNIDSVAVIGTNDEGLLQALQAHYSKVIPLDQHILSDSQKALSEIDLVIVRSPISLNDGSIIMILQNSELVYWEIDRKKWLKTILKKGPASTWSWIVSVPRQVRMALKSFTHYSGLLQAAGFKNIQATWHRPGFGDCLELIPLNHKYGLEYYFSRSQNSVKSALKAKAGRILLALKILPRVISCYSIVASK
;
A
#
# COMPACT_ATOMS: atom_id res chain seq x y z
N MET A 1 -13.67 32.55 0.92
CA MET A 1 -14.34 31.34 0.37
C MET A 1 -14.07 30.20 1.32
N ALA A 2 -15.08 29.74 2.06
CA ALA A 2 -14.93 28.64 3.00
C ALA A 2 -14.91 27.31 2.23
N PHE A 3 -13.78 26.61 2.23
CA PHE A 3 -13.70 25.22 1.78
C PHE A 3 -14.46 24.38 2.80
N ILE A 4 -15.67 23.96 2.45
CA ILE A 4 -16.44 22.99 3.22
C ILE A 4 -15.68 21.66 3.07
N GLN A 5 -14.96 21.24 4.11
CA GLN A 5 -14.43 19.89 4.14
C GLN A 5 -15.61 18.90 4.12
N PRO A 6 -15.65 17.96 3.16
CA PRO A 6 -16.73 17.00 3.10
C PRO A 6 -16.80 16.20 4.40
N ASN A 7 -18.02 15.98 4.88
CA ASN A 7 -18.29 15.16 6.05
C ASN A 7 -17.65 13.77 5.85
N ILE A 8 -17.16 13.12 6.92
CA ILE A 8 -16.56 11.78 6.88
C ILE A 8 -17.45 10.79 6.11
N ALA A 9 -18.78 10.90 6.24
CA ALA A 9 -19.74 10.07 5.48
C ALA A 9 -19.75 10.35 3.96
N GLU A 10 -19.49 11.59 3.53
CA GLU A 10 -19.33 11.96 2.12
C GLU A 10 -17.97 11.50 1.58
N ARG A 11 -16.89 11.63 2.35
CA ARG A 11 -15.59 11.05 1.99
C ARG A 11 -15.68 9.53 1.78
N ILE A 12 -16.39 8.81 2.65
CA ILE A 12 -16.61 7.36 2.51
C ILE A 12 -17.40 7.02 1.24
N LYS A 13 -18.37 7.85 0.84
CA LYS A 13 -19.14 7.67 -0.41
C LYS A 13 -18.31 7.96 -1.65
N ILE A 14 -17.45 8.97 -1.61
CA ILE A 14 -16.54 9.31 -2.70
C ILE A 14 -15.48 8.21 -2.86
N ASP A 15 -14.82 7.80 -1.77
CA ASP A 15 -13.83 6.71 -1.78
C ASP A 15 -14.41 5.38 -2.29
N SER A 16 -15.69 5.10 -2.02
CA SER A 16 -16.35 3.87 -2.52
C SER A 16 -16.81 3.98 -3.97
N ALA A 17 -17.22 5.16 -4.44
CA ALA A 17 -17.62 5.40 -5.83
C ALA A 17 -16.40 5.40 -6.77
N ASP A 18 -15.29 6.03 -6.38
CA ASP A 18 -14.06 6.06 -7.18
C ASP A 18 -13.43 4.66 -7.29
N MET A 19 -13.48 3.88 -6.20
CA MET A 19 -13.06 2.47 -6.22
C MET A 19 -14.00 1.59 -7.05
N ALA A 20 -15.30 1.88 -7.09
CA ALA A 20 -16.23 1.18 -7.97
C ALA A 20 -15.93 1.50 -9.44
N GLN A 21 -15.71 2.78 -9.76
CA GLN A 21 -15.36 3.22 -11.11
C GLN A 21 -14.04 2.61 -11.59
N PHE A 22 -13.04 2.51 -10.72
CA PHE A 22 -11.78 1.79 -11.02
C PHE A 22 -12.04 0.32 -11.39
N ASN A 23 -12.88 -0.37 -10.63
CA ASN A 23 -13.21 -1.78 -10.89
C ASN A 23 -14.07 -1.97 -12.16
N GLU A 24 -14.87 -0.97 -12.53
CA GLU A 24 -15.69 -0.97 -13.76
C GLU A 24 -14.87 -0.74 -15.03
N ARG A 25 -13.88 0.18 -15.01
CA ARG A 25 -12.98 0.46 -16.17
C ARG A 25 -12.26 -0.78 -16.70
N LYS A 26 -12.12 -1.82 -15.87
CA LYS A 26 -11.50 -3.10 -16.24
C LYS A 26 -12.40 -4.01 -17.09
N HIS A 27 -13.73 -3.87 -17.02
CA HIS A 27 -14.66 -4.70 -17.77
C HIS A 27 -14.80 -4.26 -19.24
N SER A 28 -14.22 -3.12 -19.63
CA SER A 28 -14.30 -2.57 -20.99
C SER A 28 -13.19 -3.00 -21.95
N GLY A 29 -12.27 -3.88 -21.53
CA GLY A 29 -11.32 -4.52 -22.46
C GLY A 29 -10.20 -3.63 -23.03
N HIS A 30 -10.02 -2.40 -22.52
CA HIS A 30 -8.93 -1.53 -22.96
C HIS A 30 -7.56 -1.98 -22.43
N THR A 31 -6.63 -2.26 -23.35
CA THR A 31 -5.21 -2.51 -23.10
C THR A 31 -4.48 -1.20 -22.81
N GLU A 32 -4.68 -0.67 -21.61
CA GLU A 32 -3.81 0.41 -21.12
C GLU A 32 -2.36 -0.08 -20.96
N PRO A 33 -1.36 0.75 -21.31
CA PRO A 33 0.04 0.47 -21.04
C PRO A 33 0.29 0.09 -19.57
N HIS A 34 1.04 -0.98 -19.34
CA HIS A 34 1.33 -1.50 -17.98
C HIS A 34 1.89 -0.46 -17.00
N HIS A 35 2.58 0.57 -17.50
CA HIS A 35 3.13 1.65 -16.67
C HIS A 35 2.06 2.62 -16.14
N LEU A 36 0.90 2.75 -16.79
CA LEU A 36 -0.21 3.58 -16.30
C LEU A 36 -0.92 2.89 -15.12
N ARG A 37 -1.18 1.59 -15.26
CA ARG A 37 -1.76 0.77 -14.19
C ARG A 37 -0.92 0.73 -12.93
N ARG A 38 0.40 0.88 -13.08
CA ARG A 38 1.33 0.96 -11.96
C ARG A 38 1.03 2.11 -11.01
N LEU A 39 0.36 3.16 -11.48
CA LEU A 39 -0.01 4.36 -10.73
C LEU A 39 -1.52 4.47 -10.44
N ASP A 40 -2.29 3.40 -10.59
CA ASP A 40 -3.71 3.40 -10.25
C ASP A 40 -3.95 3.65 -8.75
N TRP A 41 -2.94 3.43 -7.92
CA TRP A 41 -3.00 3.78 -6.50
C TRP A 41 -3.18 5.28 -6.25
N ARG A 42 -2.99 6.15 -7.25
CA ARG A 42 -3.27 7.60 -7.13
C ARG A 42 -4.73 7.90 -6.80
N PHE A 43 -5.67 7.02 -7.19
CA PHE A 43 -7.08 7.12 -6.77
C PHE A 43 -7.29 6.95 -5.26
N LEU A 44 -6.26 6.53 -4.52
CA LEU A 44 -6.30 6.42 -3.08
C LEU A 44 -5.83 7.70 -2.38
N LEU A 45 -5.30 8.67 -3.12
CA LEU A 45 -4.75 9.90 -2.55
C LEU A 45 -5.87 10.92 -2.34
N PRO A 46 -5.87 11.64 -1.20
CA PRO A 46 -6.88 12.63 -0.90
C PRO A 46 -6.76 13.91 -1.76
N GLU A 47 -5.61 14.13 -2.40
CA GLU A 47 -5.31 15.33 -3.17
C GLU A 47 -4.96 15.00 -4.63
N PRO A 48 -5.60 15.65 -5.62
CA PRO A 48 -5.36 15.37 -7.03
C PRO A 48 -4.13 16.11 -7.60
N ASN A 49 -3.65 17.17 -6.95
CA ASN A 49 -2.64 18.09 -7.48
C ASN A 49 -1.27 17.85 -6.83
N ILE A 50 -0.71 16.67 -7.04
CA ILE A 50 0.62 16.31 -6.56
C ILE A 50 1.59 16.55 -7.71
N ASP A 51 2.56 17.44 -7.52
CA ASP A 51 3.55 17.80 -8.54
C ASP A 51 4.94 17.23 -8.23
N SER A 52 5.26 17.09 -6.94
CA SER A 52 6.56 16.62 -6.47
C SER A 52 6.45 15.36 -5.59
N VAL A 53 7.26 14.36 -5.93
CA VAL A 53 7.28 13.07 -5.22
C VAL A 53 8.69 12.69 -4.80
N ALA A 54 8.82 12.23 -3.56
CA ALA A 54 10.03 11.56 -3.07
C ALA A 54 9.82 10.06 -3.03
N VAL A 55 10.85 9.27 -3.34
CA VAL A 55 10.76 7.80 -3.33
C VAL A 55 11.85 7.22 -2.47
N ILE A 56 11.47 6.49 -1.41
CA ILE A 56 12.40 5.83 -0.49
C ILE A 56 12.36 4.32 -0.69
N GLY A 57 13.54 3.70 -0.82
CA GLY A 57 13.72 2.25 -0.79
C GLY A 57 13.48 1.54 -2.13
N THR A 58 13.85 2.14 -3.26
CA THR A 58 13.54 1.58 -4.59
C THR A 58 14.76 1.12 -5.40
N ASN A 59 14.67 -0.14 -5.89
CA ASN A 59 15.32 -0.64 -7.11
C ASN A 59 14.26 -1.02 -8.18
N ASP A 60 13.03 -0.50 -8.06
CA ASP A 60 11.94 -0.78 -9.01
C ASP A 60 11.92 0.29 -10.12
N GLU A 61 12.62 -0.03 -11.20
CA GLU A 61 12.71 0.81 -12.39
C GLU A 61 11.33 1.11 -13.01
N GLY A 62 10.41 0.16 -12.95
CA GLY A 62 9.06 0.33 -13.51
C GLY A 62 8.24 1.37 -12.76
N LEU A 63 8.37 1.42 -11.42
CA LEU A 63 7.76 2.50 -10.64
C LEU A 63 8.42 3.84 -10.95
N LEU A 64 9.75 3.91 -10.96
CA LEU A 64 10.46 5.17 -11.20
C LEU A 64 10.13 5.76 -12.58
N GLN A 65 10.13 4.93 -13.63
CA GLN A 65 9.72 5.35 -14.97
C GLN A 65 8.29 5.87 -15.00
N ALA A 66 7.36 5.16 -14.34
CA ALA A 66 5.97 5.58 -14.30
C ALA A 66 5.82 6.94 -13.59
N LEU A 67 6.51 7.13 -12.45
CA LEU A 67 6.50 8.39 -11.71
C LEU A 67 7.08 9.53 -12.53
N GLN A 68 8.22 9.33 -13.19
CA GLN A 68 8.87 10.33 -14.03
C GLN A 68 8.02 10.74 -15.23
N ALA A 69 7.14 9.85 -15.70
CA ALA A 69 6.20 10.16 -16.77
C ALA A 69 4.97 10.97 -16.32
N HIS A 70 4.69 11.05 -15.00
CA HIS A 70 3.45 11.64 -14.47
C HIS A 70 3.66 12.83 -13.54
N TYR A 71 4.82 12.93 -12.91
CA TYR A 71 5.13 13.97 -11.94
C TYR A 71 6.24 14.85 -12.46
N SER A 72 6.10 16.15 -12.26
CA SER A 72 7.07 17.16 -12.69
C SER A 72 8.41 17.01 -11.98
N LYS A 73 8.39 16.56 -10.71
CA LYS A 73 9.59 16.38 -9.88
C LYS A 73 9.56 15.01 -9.19
N VAL A 74 10.53 14.15 -9.48
CA VAL A 74 10.70 12.85 -8.83
C VAL A 74 12.09 12.78 -8.20
N ILE A 75 12.15 12.62 -6.87
CA ILE A 75 13.40 12.55 -6.11
C ILE A 75 13.58 11.15 -5.55
N PRO A 76 14.42 10.29 -6.15
CA PRO A 76 14.83 9.06 -5.50
C PRO A 76 15.71 9.40 -4.29
N LEU A 77 15.30 8.94 -3.11
CA LEU A 77 16.03 9.11 -1.85
C LEU A 77 16.74 7.80 -1.52
N ASP A 78 18.05 7.79 -1.76
CA ASP A 78 18.94 6.76 -1.24
C ASP A 78 19.27 7.05 0.22
N GLN A 79 19.56 5.99 0.99
CA GLN A 79 19.85 6.06 2.43
C GLN A 79 21.02 7.01 2.77
N HIS A 80 21.86 7.38 1.79
CA HIS A 80 23.04 8.22 1.97
C HIS A 80 22.86 9.71 1.63
N ILE A 81 21.76 10.12 0.98
CA ILE A 81 21.57 11.49 0.46
C ILE A 81 20.82 12.39 1.47
N LEU A 82 20.37 11.83 2.59
CA LEU A 82 19.40 12.47 3.49
C LEU A 82 19.95 13.60 4.36
N SER A 83 21.26 13.82 4.39
CA SER A 83 21.90 14.85 5.21
C SER A 83 21.75 16.29 4.68
N ASP A 84 21.51 16.48 3.38
CA ASP A 84 21.64 17.80 2.74
C ASP A 84 20.32 18.46 2.30
N SER A 85 19.16 18.06 2.83
CA SER A 85 17.91 18.36 2.12
C SER A 85 16.66 18.64 2.96
N GLN A 86 16.75 19.40 4.07
CA GLN A 86 15.56 19.95 4.74
C GLN A 86 14.72 20.83 3.78
N LYS A 87 15.38 21.66 2.97
CA LYS A 87 14.72 22.54 2.00
C LYS A 87 14.10 21.76 0.82
N ALA A 88 14.76 20.70 0.35
CA ALA A 88 14.19 19.88 -0.70
C ALA A 88 12.98 19.07 -0.20
N LEU A 89 12.97 18.66 1.07
CA LEU A 89 11.85 17.98 1.73
C LEU A 89 10.64 18.87 1.96
N SER A 90 10.82 20.18 2.22
CA SER A 90 9.70 21.13 2.34
C SER A 90 8.95 21.39 1.02
N GLU A 91 9.53 21.01 -0.11
CA GLU A 91 8.93 21.16 -1.45
C GLU A 91 8.33 19.85 -1.98
N ILE A 92 8.21 18.81 -1.14
CA ILE A 92 7.70 17.49 -1.54
C ILE A 92 6.25 17.34 -1.10
N ASP A 93 5.36 17.11 -2.07
CA ASP A 93 3.93 16.92 -1.83
C ASP A 93 3.64 15.50 -1.31
N LEU A 94 4.32 14.49 -1.87
CA LEU A 94 4.08 13.08 -1.58
C LEU A 94 5.39 12.32 -1.33
N VAL A 95 5.44 11.59 -0.20
CA VAL A 95 6.51 10.63 0.06
C VAL A 95 6.03 9.21 -0.23
N ILE A 96 6.68 8.55 -1.18
CA ILE A 96 6.47 7.14 -1.52
C ILE A 96 7.51 6.30 -0.79
N VAL A 97 7.06 5.36 0.03
CA VAL A 97 7.96 4.45 0.76
C VAL A 97 7.76 3.03 0.27
N ARG A 98 8.83 2.31 -0.03
CA ARG A 98 8.76 0.88 -0.38
C ARG A 98 9.46 0.02 0.65
N SER A 99 8.71 -0.97 1.13
CA SER A 99 9.27 -2.02 1.99
C SER A 99 9.95 -3.12 1.17
N PRO A 100 10.96 -3.81 1.73
CA PRO A 100 11.45 -3.66 3.11
C PRO A 100 12.35 -2.44 3.29
N ILE A 101 12.09 -1.65 4.32
CA ILE A 101 12.98 -0.57 4.75
C ILE A 101 13.17 -0.61 6.27
N SER A 102 14.36 -0.24 6.74
CA SER A 102 14.67 -0.16 8.16
C SER A 102 14.18 1.17 8.71
N LEU A 103 13.08 1.14 9.45
CA LEU A 103 12.46 2.34 10.04
C LEU A 103 13.15 2.83 11.32
N ASN A 104 14.26 2.19 11.70
CA ASN A 104 15.13 2.67 12.76
C ASN A 104 16.12 3.73 12.26
N ASP A 105 16.11 4.04 10.96
CA ASP A 105 16.88 5.13 10.39
C ASP A 105 16.20 6.46 10.73
N GLY A 106 16.86 7.27 11.57
CA GLY A 106 16.35 8.58 12.00
C GLY A 106 16.03 9.51 10.84
N SER A 107 16.70 9.34 9.70
CA SER A 107 16.49 10.11 8.49
C SER A 107 15.10 9.87 7.88
N ILE A 108 14.63 8.61 7.88
CA ILE A 108 13.30 8.26 7.37
C ILE A 108 12.22 8.82 8.30
N ILE A 109 12.42 8.72 9.61
CA ILE A 109 11.48 9.28 10.59
C ILE A 109 11.36 10.80 10.39
N MET A 110 12.49 11.49 10.20
CA MET A 110 12.50 12.92 9.91
C MET A 110 11.73 13.26 8.64
N ILE A 111 11.92 12.50 7.55
CA ILE A 111 11.16 12.72 6.30
C ILE A 111 9.65 12.56 6.55
N LEU A 112 9.25 11.48 7.21
CA LEU A 112 7.84 11.21 7.49
C LEU A 112 7.22 12.31 8.35
N GLN A 113 7.94 12.80 9.37
CA GLN A 113 7.49 13.90 10.23
C GLN A 113 7.31 15.22 9.48
N ASN A 114 8.08 15.47 8.42
CA ASN A 114 8.00 16.69 7.62
C ASN A 114 7.06 16.58 6.41
N SER A 115 6.61 15.38 6.05
CA SER A 115 5.67 15.18 4.94
C SER A 115 4.20 15.29 5.37
N GLU A 116 3.35 15.85 4.51
CA GLU A 116 1.90 15.93 4.75
C GLU A 116 1.15 14.69 4.23
N LEU A 117 1.69 14.05 3.19
CA LEU A 117 1.10 12.88 2.55
C LEU A 117 2.13 11.77 2.30
N VAL A 118 1.76 10.54 2.65
CA VAL A 118 2.59 9.34 2.48
C VAL A 118 1.82 8.25 1.75
N TYR A 119 2.46 7.64 0.75
CA TYR A 119 2.03 6.40 0.14
C TYR A 119 3.07 5.30 0.36
N TRP A 120 2.74 4.29 1.14
CA TRP A 120 3.67 3.23 1.51
C TRP A 120 3.29 1.92 0.84
N GLU A 121 4.17 1.34 0.03
CA GLU A 121 4.02 -0.01 -0.53
C GLU A 121 4.70 -1.08 0.32
N ILE A 122 3.93 -2.10 0.68
CA ILE A 122 4.43 -3.29 1.35
C ILE A 122 4.28 -4.49 0.42
N ASP A 123 5.38 -4.90 -0.22
CA ASP A 123 5.46 -6.10 -1.05
C ASP A 123 6.14 -7.27 -0.31
N ARG A 124 5.35 -8.30 -0.01
CA ARG A 124 5.77 -9.55 0.63
C ARG A 124 5.92 -10.70 -0.37
N LYS A 125 5.65 -10.53 -1.67
CA LYS A 125 5.68 -11.62 -2.68
C LYS A 125 7.02 -12.33 -2.74
N LYS A 126 8.12 -11.58 -2.80
CA LYS A 126 9.49 -12.13 -2.83
C LYS A 126 9.74 -13.03 -1.62
N TRP A 127 9.19 -12.64 -0.48
CA TRP A 127 9.40 -13.35 0.78
C TRP A 127 8.48 -14.57 0.98
N LEU A 128 7.18 -14.46 0.67
CA LEU A 128 6.23 -15.59 0.72
C LEU A 128 6.69 -16.75 -0.16
N LYS A 129 7.27 -16.47 -1.34
CA LYS A 129 7.87 -17.48 -2.22
C LYS A 129 9.04 -18.21 -1.54
N THR A 130 9.85 -17.52 -0.75
CA THR A 130 10.98 -18.10 -0.02
C THR A 130 10.53 -19.04 1.10
N ILE A 131 9.43 -18.72 1.79
CA ILE A 131 8.85 -19.60 2.83
C ILE A 131 8.28 -20.86 2.19
N LEU A 132 7.46 -20.71 1.15
CA LEU A 132 6.75 -21.81 0.51
C LEU A 132 7.73 -22.82 -0.12
N LYS A 133 8.91 -22.36 -0.56
CA LYS A 133 9.98 -23.24 -1.06
C LYS A 133 10.65 -24.11 0.02
N LYS A 134 10.53 -23.79 1.31
CA LYS A 134 11.27 -24.50 2.39
C LYS A 134 10.51 -25.65 3.06
N GLY A 135 9.25 -25.90 2.69
CA GLY A 135 8.51 -27.13 3.04
C GLY A 135 8.15 -27.30 4.54
N PRO A 136 7.21 -28.21 4.85
CA PRO A 136 6.65 -28.37 6.21
C PRO A 136 7.56 -29.13 7.20
N ALA A 137 8.60 -29.84 6.74
CA ALA A 137 9.46 -30.64 7.61
C ALA A 137 10.49 -29.81 8.40
N SER A 138 10.86 -28.60 7.93
CA SER A 138 11.73 -27.69 8.68
C SER A 138 10.96 -26.82 9.67
N THR A 139 9.64 -27.05 9.86
CA THR A 139 8.71 -26.00 10.33
C THR A 139 8.89 -25.58 11.80
N TRP A 140 9.42 -26.45 12.64
CA TRP A 140 9.61 -26.13 14.05
C TRP A 140 10.93 -25.39 14.32
N SER A 141 11.96 -25.60 13.49
CA SER A 141 13.28 -24.95 13.65
C SER A 141 13.29 -23.49 13.15
N TRP A 142 12.55 -23.14 12.08
CA TRP A 142 12.48 -21.75 11.57
C TRP A 142 11.55 -20.83 12.38
N ILE A 143 10.54 -21.34 13.11
CA ILE A 143 9.69 -20.51 13.98
C ILE A 143 10.50 -19.91 15.13
N VAL A 144 11.50 -20.65 15.62
CA VAL A 144 12.41 -20.18 16.69
C VAL A 144 13.56 -19.34 16.10
N SER A 145 13.93 -19.55 14.83
CA SER A 145 15.02 -18.85 14.13
C SER A 145 14.54 -17.92 13.00
N VAL A 146 13.35 -17.31 13.15
CA VAL A 146 12.78 -16.41 12.15
C VAL A 146 13.74 -15.24 11.90
N PRO A 147 14.34 -15.10 10.70
CA PRO A 147 15.21 -13.98 10.37
C PRO A 147 14.52 -12.64 10.67
N ARG A 148 15.25 -11.64 11.19
CA ARG A 148 14.70 -10.31 11.51
C ARG A 148 13.87 -9.75 10.34
N GLN A 149 14.32 -9.95 9.11
CA GLN A 149 13.65 -9.55 7.86
C GLN A 149 12.28 -10.21 7.67
N VAL A 150 12.13 -11.49 8.04
CA VAL A 150 10.84 -12.20 8.06
C VAL A 150 9.90 -11.61 9.11
N ARG A 151 10.43 -11.38 10.32
CA ARG A 151 9.64 -10.82 11.41
C ARG A 151 9.12 -9.42 11.04
N MET A 152 9.91 -8.65 10.30
CA MET A 152 9.49 -7.37 9.70
C MET A 152 8.44 -7.57 8.59
N ALA A 153 8.62 -8.55 7.70
CA ALA A 153 7.66 -8.85 6.64
C ALA A 153 6.30 -9.33 7.18
N LEU A 154 6.25 -9.94 8.36
CA LEU A 154 5.03 -10.37 9.05
C LEU A 154 4.35 -9.28 9.88
N LYS A 155 4.94 -8.07 9.95
CA LYS A 155 4.33 -6.97 10.70
C LYS A 155 3.00 -6.61 10.06
N SER A 156 1.96 -6.67 10.90
CA SER A 156 0.59 -6.28 10.58
C SER A 156 0.54 -4.82 10.09
N PHE A 157 -0.46 -4.47 9.28
CA PHE A 157 -0.73 -3.08 8.92
C PHE A 157 -0.83 -2.17 10.16
N THR A 158 -1.28 -2.71 11.30
CA THR A 158 -1.35 -2.00 12.59
C THR A 158 0.01 -1.49 13.06
N HIS A 159 1.10 -2.21 12.76
CA HIS A 159 2.44 -1.76 13.11
C HIS A 159 2.83 -0.51 12.33
N TYR A 160 2.67 -0.55 11.01
CA TYR A 160 2.99 0.57 10.14
C TYR A 160 2.07 1.76 10.40
N SER A 161 0.78 1.49 10.68
CA SER A 161 -0.18 2.53 11.08
C SER A 161 0.26 3.21 12.38
N GLY A 162 0.70 2.45 13.38
CA GLY A 162 1.21 3.02 14.64
C GLY A 162 2.45 3.89 14.45
N LEU A 163 3.33 3.55 13.50
CA LEU A 163 4.50 4.38 13.18
C LEU A 163 4.10 5.69 12.49
N LEU A 164 3.14 5.63 11.56
CA LEU A 164 2.61 6.84 10.93
C LEU A 164 1.86 7.71 11.94
N GLN A 165 1.10 7.12 12.86
CA GLN A 165 0.48 7.86 13.98
C GLN A 165 1.52 8.56 14.85
N ALA A 166 2.62 7.86 15.20
CA ALA A 166 3.71 8.45 15.96
C ALA A 166 4.43 9.59 15.21
N ALA A 167 4.39 9.59 13.87
CA ALA A 167 4.88 10.67 13.02
C ALA A 167 3.85 11.80 12.79
N GLY A 168 2.66 11.71 13.40
CA GLY A 168 1.63 12.76 13.37
C GLY A 168 0.50 12.55 12.36
N PHE A 169 0.52 11.47 11.58
CA PHE A 169 -0.54 11.18 10.60
C PHE A 169 -1.84 10.73 11.27
N LYS A 170 -2.98 11.16 10.73
CA LYS A 170 -4.31 10.89 11.30
C LYS A 170 -5.19 10.07 10.36
N ASN A 171 -5.20 10.41 9.08
CA ASN A 171 -6.06 9.76 8.08
C ASN A 171 -5.31 8.58 7.46
N ILE A 172 -5.34 7.43 8.13
CA ILE A 172 -4.59 6.24 7.70
C ILE A 172 -5.52 5.23 7.06
N GLN A 173 -5.28 4.95 5.78
CA GLN A 173 -5.99 3.97 4.99
C GLN A 173 -5.06 2.85 4.54
N ALA A 174 -5.54 1.61 4.57
CA ALA A 174 -4.78 0.46 4.09
C ALA A 174 -5.54 -0.24 2.97
N THR A 175 -4.86 -0.53 1.86
CA THR A 175 -5.50 -1.05 0.65
C THR A 175 -4.71 -2.24 0.12
N TRP A 176 -5.36 -3.36 -0.14
CA TRP A 176 -4.79 -4.51 -0.81
C TRP A 176 -4.79 -4.29 -2.33
N HIS A 177 -3.62 -4.46 -2.94
CA HIS A 177 -3.39 -4.47 -4.38
C HIS A 177 -3.34 -5.90 -4.89
N ARG A 178 -4.34 -6.32 -5.67
CA ARG A 178 -4.43 -7.70 -6.18
C ARG A 178 -4.31 -7.75 -7.71
N PRO A 179 -3.52 -8.70 -8.27
CA PRO A 179 -2.60 -9.62 -7.60
C PRO A 179 -1.33 -8.97 -7.04
N GLY A 180 -1.02 -7.71 -7.36
CA GLY A 180 0.06 -6.93 -6.75
C GLY A 180 0.19 -5.56 -7.39
N PHE A 181 1.22 -4.79 -7.07
CA PHE A 181 1.34 -3.39 -7.49
C PHE A 181 1.47 -3.18 -9.01
N GLY A 182 2.35 -3.91 -9.69
CA GLY A 182 2.58 -3.72 -11.14
C GLY A 182 1.44 -4.21 -12.03
N ASP A 183 0.76 -5.27 -11.60
CA ASP A 183 -0.38 -5.85 -12.31
C ASP A 183 -1.65 -5.66 -11.48
N CYS A 184 -1.84 -4.48 -10.86
CA CYS A 184 -2.97 -4.28 -9.98
C CYS A 184 -4.26 -4.31 -10.80
N LEU A 185 -5.18 -5.17 -10.39
CA LEU A 185 -6.45 -5.42 -11.05
C LEU A 185 -7.64 -5.11 -10.15
N GLU A 186 -7.41 -5.01 -8.84
CA GLU A 186 -8.41 -4.76 -7.81
C GLU A 186 -7.74 -4.06 -6.63
N LEU A 187 -8.36 -2.97 -6.18
CA LEU A 187 -8.04 -2.26 -4.95
C LEU A 187 -9.09 -2.60 -3.90
N ILE A 188 -8.66 -3.11 -2.74
CA ILE A 188 -9.57 -3.62 -1.71
C ILE A 188 -9.22 -2.95 -0.37
N PRO A 189 -10.11 -2.16 0.23
CA PRO A 189 -9.82 -1.47 1.49
C PRO A 189 -9.76 -2.47 2.65
N LEU A 190 -8.63 -2.49 3.36
CA LEU A 190 -8.34 -3.42 4.46
C LEU A 190 -8.82 -2.91 5.82
N ASN A 191 -8.92 -1.60 5.98
CA ASN A 191 -9.46 -0.95 7.17
C ASN A 191 -10.99 -0.80 7.14
N HIS A 192 -11.66 -1.20 6.03
CA HIS A 192 -13.10 -1.09 5.87
C HIS A 192 -13.80 -2.45 5.88
N LYS A 193 -14.45 -2.79 7.00
CA LYS A 193 -15.13 -4.09 7.20
C LYS A 193 -16.10 -4.44 6.06
N TYR A 194 -16.96 -3.50 5.69
CA TYR A 194 -17.95 -3.74 4.63
C TYR A 194 -17.32 -3.93 3.24
N GLY A 195 -16.17 -3.31 2.98
CA GLY A 195 -15.46 -3.49 1.71
C GLY A 195 -14.91 -4.91 1.57
N LEU A 196 -14.39 -5.46 2.67
CA LEU A 196 -13.93 -6.85 2.72
C LEU A 196 -15.11 -7.84 2.63
N GLU A 197 -16.20 -7.59 3.34
CA GLU A 197 -17.40 -8.44 3.30
C GLU A 197 -18.00 -8.48 1.89
N TYR A 198 -18.15 -7.33 1.23
CA TYR A 198 -18.59 -7.23 -0.16
C TYR A 198 -17.64 -7.97 -1.12
N TYR A 199 -16.33 -7.77 -0.95
CA TYR A 199 -15.34 -8.46 -1.76
C TYR A 199 -15.44 -9.99 -1.64
N PHE A 200 -15.66 -10.51 -0.43
CA PHE A 200 -15.84 -11.94 -0.22
C PHE A 200 -17.26 -12.44 -0.53
N SER A 201 -18.24 -11.57 -0.77
CA SER A 201 -19.59 -11.98 -1.18
C SER A 201 -19.73 -12.10 -2.70
N ARG A 202 -19.01 -11.27 -3.48
CA ARG A 202 -19.09 -11.24 -4.96
C ARG A 202 -18.51 -12.47 -5.68
N SER A 203 -17.66 -13.25 -5.00
CA SER A 203 -16.86 -14.33 -5.59
C SER A 203 -17.57 -15.70 -5.57
N GLN A 204 -18.82 -15.79 -6.06
CA GLN A 204 -19.62 -17.04 -5.97
C GLN A 204 -19.85 -17.78 -7.30
N ASN A 205 -19.40 -17.24 -8.42
CA ASN A 205 -19.72 -17.80 -9.75
C ASN A 205 -18.95 -19.10 -10.11
N SER A 206 -18.13 -19.64 -9.21
CA SER A 206 -17.48 -20.94 -9.37
C SER A 206 -17.19 -21.61 -8.00
N VAL A 207 -17.10 -22.94 -7.96
CA VAL A 207 -16.76 -23.69 -6.74
C VAL A 207 -15.41 -23.25 -6.14
N LYS A 208 -14.41 -23.00 -7.00
CA LYS A 208 -13.08 -22.50 -6.57
C LYS A 208 -13.18 -21.09 -5.97
N SER A 209 -14.04 -20.23 -6.51
CA SER A 209 -14.22 -18.87 -6.02
C SER A 209 -15.02 -18.86 -4.71
N ALA A 210 -16.01 -19.75 -4.55
CA ALA A 210 -16.77 -19.93 -3.31
C ALA A 210 -15.88 -20.44 -2.16
N LEU A 211 -14.97 -21.39 -2.44
CA LEU A 211 -13.99 -21.87 -1.46
C LEU A 211 -13.03 -20.74 -1.02
N LYS A 212 -12.55 -19.93 -1.97
CA LYS A 212 -11.71 -18.75 -1.67
C LYS A 212 -12.47 -17.70 -0.84
N ALA A 213 -13.74 -17.46 -1.15
CA ALA A 213 -14.59 -16.58 -0.38
C ALA A 213 -14.76 -17.06 1.07
N LYS A 214 -15.05 -18.36 1.25
CA LYS A 214 -15.18 -18.98 2.58
C LYS A 214 -13.87 -18.89 3.37
N ALA A 215 -12.74 -19.24 2.75
CA ALA A 215 -11.42 -19.11 3.37
C ALA A 215 -11.10 -17.64 3.73
N GLY A 216 -11.42 -16.69 2.85
CA GLY A 216 -11.26 -15.26 3.12
C GLY A 216 -12.09 -14.76 4.31
N ARG A 217 -13.36 -15.17 4.41
CA ARG A 217 -14.22 -14.86 5.57
C ARG A 217 -13.69 -15.44 6.87
N ILE A 218 -13.17 -16.67 6.84
CA ILE A 218 -12.52 -17.30 8.00
C ILE A 218 -11.27 -16.50 8.40
N LEU A 219 -10.41 -16.16 7.44
CA LEU A 219 -9.20 -15.36 7.70
C LEU A 219 -9.52 -13.96 8.24
N LEU A 220 -10.63 -13.36 7.79
CA LEU A 220 -11.14 -12.09 8.31
C LEU A 220 -11.64 -12.23 9.75
N ALA A 221 -12.48 -13.24 10.01
CA ALA A 221 -13.00 -13.55 11.35
C ALA A 221 -11.87 -13.80 12.36
N LEU A 222 -10.80 -14.47 11.92
CA LEU A 222 -9.61 -14.73 12.73
C LEU A 222 -8.64 -13.55 12.82
N LYS A 223 -8.89 -12.42 12.13
CA LYS A 223 -7.98 -11.26 12.02
C LYS A 223 -6.58 -11.63 11.48
N ILE A 224 -6.49 -12.71 10.70
CA ILE A 224 -5.24 -13.22 10.10
C ILE A 224 -5.05 -12.68 8.69
N LEU A 225 -6.13 -12.25 8.01
CA LEU A 225 -6.09 -11.75 6.64
C LEU A 225 -4.96 -10.73 6.38
N PRO A 226 -4.72 -9.72 7.25
CA PRO A 226 -3.65 -8.74 7.01
C PRO A 226 -2.23 -9.30 7.13
N ARG A 227 -2.05 -10.50 7.69
CA ARG A 227 -0.76 -11.21 7.79
C ARG A 227 -0.47 -12.06 6.56
N VAL A 228 -1.49 -12.46 5.81
CA VAL A 228 -1.35 -13.35 4.64
C VAL A 228 -1.46 -12.63 3.30
N ILE A 229 -1.90 -11.37 3.29
CA ILE A 229 -1.90 -10.54 2.09
C ILE A 229 -0.46 -10.24 1.66
N SER A 230 -0.20 -10.44 0.37
CA SER A 230 1.13 -10.31 -0.21
C SER A 230 1.52 -8.89 -0.59
N CYS A 231 0.57 -8.05 -1.04
CA CYS A 231 0.87 -6.70 -1.52
C CYS A 231 -0.19 -5.75 -1.00
N TYR A 232 0.15 -4.81 -0.13
CA TYR A 232 -0.80 -3.80 0.31
C TYR A 232 -0.11 -2.47 0.49
N SER A 233 -0.84 -1.39 0.27
CA SER A 233 -0.36 -0.05 0.54
C SER A 233 -0.98 0.52 1.81
N ILE A 234 -0.33 1.54 2.35
CA ILE A 234 -0.91 2.43 3.35
C ILE A 234 -0.83 3.84 2.79
N VAL A 235 -1.96 4.53 2.75
CA VAL A 235 -2.02 5.98 2.50
C VAL A 235 -2.22 6.66 3.84
N ALA A 236 -1.47 7.73 4.09
CA ALA A 236 -1.61 8.51 5.31
C ALA A 236 -1.51 10.00 5.02
N SER A 237 -2.46 10.78 5.55
CA SER A 237 -2.36 12.24 5.62
C SER A 237 -2.42 12.73 7.06
N LYS A 238 -1.84 13.89 7.32
CA LYS A 238 -2.02 14.63 8.58
C LYS A 238 -3.41 15.27 8.68
#